data_AF-A0A1V4VFJ3-F1
#
_entry.id   AF-A0A1V4VFJ3-F1
#
_cell.length_a   1.000
_cell.length_b   1.000
_cell.length_c   1.000
_cell.angle_alpha   90.00
_cell.angle_beta   90.00
_cell.angle_gamma   90.00
#
_symmetry.space_group_name_H-M   'P 1'
#
loop_
_entity.id
_entity.type
_entity.pdbx_description
1 polymer ?
#
loop_
_entity_poly.entity_id
_entity_poly.type
_entity_poly.pdbx_seq_one_letter_code
_entity_poly.pdbx_strand_id
1 'polypeptide(L)'
;MSLSGWFGKALRVNLSTGSISSEELAPELLTKWIGGRGLGARLIAGEVPAECDPLGMENKLVFAAGPLTGTRVPGSGRFSASAKSPLTGTITDSNAGGTWGVKFKKCGYDVLIIEGSSPAPVYLVIYEGQASLYEAEDLWGADLIKTDKLLKDKLGQNVSSACIGPAGENMVRYASIISDGSHALGRGGLGAVMGAKKLKAIAVLGAQKVAVSNTERLDFVVYETNKWIKANPITSQGLPEFGTPVLVNLFNELGVFPVRNFQASQFPDSGKISGEAIAETISTERRGCYGCPVQCTRFIQTEKTGVTAGPEYESIWALGPECGIGELEVIAEANYLCNLLGLDSISTGVTIGCAMELAEKGLLPAGPKFGNAAGLTKLIRQIAYRDDIGDLLAEGSRRVAEKCGAGQYAMQVKGLELPAYDPRGLQGMGLGFATSNRGACHLRAYMAGPEALGVPKMVNRFSTSGKAGLVITQQNINAAIDSLIMCHFINLAVSEEYFARILSAVTGIDYQTQGLHRIGERIWNLERLYNLRAGLVSSSDTLPPRLLEEPVADGPARGRTVELKPMLEEYYRYRGWDDCGRPLAYKLQELALEGFTC
;
A
#
# COMPACT_ATOMS: atom_id res chain seq x y z
N MET A 1 1.40 14.62 -30.91
CA MET A 1 1.90 13.24 -31.03
C MET A 1 0.90 12.31 -30.38
N SER A 2 0.50 11.21 -31.02
CA SER A 2 -0.30 10.18 -30.35
C SER A 2 0.58 9.44 -29.34
N LEU A 3 0.25 9.50 -28.05
CA LEU A 3 1.01 8.83 -26.99
C LEU A 3 0.50 7.39 -26.82
N SER A 4 1.33 6.41 -27.15
CA SER A 4 1.01 4.99 -26.92
C SER A 4 1.14 4.60 -25.44
N GLY A 5 0.51 3.51 -25.02
CA GLY A 5 0.44 3.09 -23.63
C GLY A 5 -0.66 3.79 -22.83
N TRP A 6 -0.94 5.06 -23.13
CA TRP A 6 -2.03 5.84 -22.54
C TRP A 6 -3.24 5.93 -23.46
N PHE A 7 -4.42 6.11 -22.86
CA PHE A 7 -5.60 6.58 -23.59
C PHE A 7 -5.69 8.11 -23.63
N GLY A 8 -5.03 8.79 -22.69
CA GLY A 8 -5.03 10.24 -22.55
C GLY A 8 -6.36 10.80 -22.05
N LYS A 9 -7.10 10.03 -21.24
CA LYS A 9 -8.43 10.41 -20.76
C LYS A 9 -8.60 10.16 -19.27
N ALA A 10 -9.29 11.09 -18.60
CA ALA A 10 -9.82 10.91 -17.26
C ALA A 10 -11.35 10.89 -17.29
N LEU A 11 -11.93 10.01 -16.48
CA LEU A 11 -13.35 10.01 -16.17
C LEU A 11 -13.56 10.72 -14.83
N ARG A 12 -14.36 11.77 -14.82
CA ARG A 12 -14.70 12.54 -13.61
C ARG A 12 -16.15 12.29 -13.24
N VAL A 13 -16.38 11.91 -11.99
CA VAL A 13 -17.70 11.60 -11.44
C VAL A 13 -17.90 12.42 -10.17
N ASN A 14 -18.89 13.31 -10.20
CA ASN A 14 -19.33 14.06 -9.02
C ASN A 14 -20.56 13.39 -8.44
N LEU A 15 -20.43 12.80 -7.26
CA LEU A 15 -21.48 12.03 -6.61
C LEU A 15 -22.58 12.91 -6.00
N SER A 16 -22.30 14.19 -5.75
CA SER A 16 -23.29 15.13 -5.20
C SER A 16 -24.26 15.62 -6.27
N THR A 17 -23.80 15.81 -7.50
CA THR A 17 -24.64 16.24 -8.63
C THR A 17 -25.09 15.10 -9.54
N GLY A 18 -24.45 13.93 -9.43
CA GLY A 18 -24.60 12.81 -10.36
C GLY A 18 -23.96 13.05 -11.73
N SER A 19 -23.18 14.13 -11.91
CA SER A 19 -22.58 14.44 -13.20
C SER A 19 -21.39 13.54 -13.50
N ILE A 20 -21.34 13.03 -14.74
CA ILE A 20 -20.29 12.16 -15.26
C ILE A 20 -19.74 12.79 -16.53
N SER A 21 -18.43 13.02 -16.61
CA SER A 21 -17.78 13.62 -17.77
C SER A 21 -16.42 13.01 -18.06
N SER A 22 -16.07 12.91 -19.34
CA SER A 22 -14.71 12.58 -19.78
C SER A 22 -13.94 13.87 -20.07
N GLU A 23 -12.66 13.91 -19.67
CA GLU A 23 -11.73 15.00 -19.99
C GLU A 23 -10.44 14.43 -20.61
N GLU A 24 -9.84 15.20 -21.52
CA GLU A 24 -8.54 14.84 -22.11
C GLU A 24 -7.40 15.24 -21.16
N LEU A 25 -6.43 14.35 -21.01
CA LEU A 25 -5.23 14.58 -20.21
C LEU A 25 -4.13 15.15 -21.10
N ALA A 26 -3.59 16.30 -20.71
CA ALA A 26 -2.51 16.95 -21.42
C ALA A 26 -1.28 16.00 -21.56
N PRO A 27 -0.64 15.92 -22.74
CA PRO A 27 0.56 15.10 -22.94
C PRO A 27 1.68 15.37 -21.93
N GLU A 28 1.86 16.63 -21.48
CA GLU A 28 2.88 16.94 -20.47
C GLU A 28 2.56 16.32 -19.11
N LEU A 29 1.27 16.17 -18.78
CA LEU A 29 0.83 15.53 -17.54
C LEU A 29 1.20 14.05 -17.56
N LEU A 30 0.94 13.36 -18.67
CA LEU A 30 1.26 11.94 -18.83
C LEU A 30 2.76 11.67 -18.82
N THR A 31 3.55 12.51 -19.50
CA THR A 31 5.00 12.30 -19.61
C THR A 31 5.78 12.71 -18.34
N LYS A 32 5.32 13.73 -17.60
CA LYS A 32 5.98 14.16 -16.35
C LYS A 32 5.65 13.30 -15.13
N TRP A 33 4.47 12.65 -15.14
CA TRP A 33 3.91 11.94 -13.97
C TRP A 33 3.60 10.48 -14.23
N ILE A 34 3.72 10.02 -15.49
CA ILE A 34 3.56 8.64 -15.97
C ILE A 34 2.14 8.09 -15.78
N GLY A 35 1.67 7.91 -14.56
CA GLY A 35 0.48 7.13 -14.27
C GLY A 35 0.37 6.89 -12.78
N GLY A 36 -0.55 6.02 -12.39
CA GLY A 36 -0.62 5.47 -11.04
C GLY A 36 -0.44 6.50 -9.93
N ARG A 37 0.53 6.23 -9.04
CA ARG A 37 0.89 7.13 -7.93
C ARG A 37 1.24 8.54 -8.41
N GLY A 38 1.99 8.71 -9.49
CA GLY A 38 2.42 10.02 -9.98
C GLY A 38 1.25 10.89 -10.44
N LEU A 39 0.35 10.34 -11.27
CA LEU A 39 -0.89 11.06 -11.65
C LEU A 39 -1.80 11.28 -10.44
N GLY A 40 -1.95 10.27 -9.58
CA GLY A 40 -2.70 10.39 -8.33
C GLY A 40 -2.20 11.54 -7.45
N ALA A 41 -0.89 11.58 -7.20
CA ALA A 41 -0.24 12.63 -6.42
C ALA A 41 -0.44 14.01 -7.06
N ARG A 42 -0.26 14.12 -8.38
CA ARG A 42 -0.44 15.38 -9.10
C ARG A 42 -1.86 15.92 -9.07
N LEU A 43 -2.87 15.04 -9.15
CA LEU A 43 -4.27 15.42 -9.09
C LEU A 43 -4.68 15.81 -7.67
N ILE A 44 -4.32 14.98 -6.66
CA ILE A 44 -4.60 15.32 -5.26
C ILE A 44 -3.92 16.62 -4.85
N ALA A 45 -2.62 16.78 -5.14
CA ALA A 45 -1.89 17.98 -4.71
C ALA A 45 -2.30 19.27 -5.42
N GLY A 46 -2.93 19.16 -6.61
CA GLY A 46 -3.43 20.29 -7.39
C GLY A 46 -4.91 20.61 -7.16
N GLU A 47 -5.73 19.63 -6.76
CA GLU A 47 -7.18 19.78 -6.73
C GLU A 47 -7.82 19.55 -5.35
N VAL A 48 -7.11 18.98 -4.38
CA VAL A 48 -7.60 18.76 -3.02
C VAL A 48 -6.97 19.79 -2.09
N PRO A 49 -7.75 20.62 -1.39
CA PRO A 49 -7.19 21.51 -0.38
C PRO A 49 -6.45 20.71 0.70
N ALA A 50 -5.20 21.08 0.97
CA ALA A 50 -4.36 20.34 1.91
C ALA A 50 -4.92 20.35 3.34
N GLU A 51 -5.77 21.33 3.68
CA GLU A 51 -6.41 21.48 5.00
C GLU A 51 -7.84 20.95 5.07
N CYS A 52 -8.37 20.36 4.01
CA CYS A 52 -9.74 19.83 4.03
C CYS A 52 -9.89 18.67 5.03
N ASP A 53 -11.11 18.42 5.49
CA ASP A 53 -11.44 17.17 6.18
C ASP A 53 -11.21 15.98 5.21
N PRO A 54 -10.37 14.99 5.55
CA PRO A 54 -10.17 13.80 4.73
C PRO A 54 -11.44 12.97 4.48
N LEU A 55 -12.47 13.07 5.33
CA LEU A 55 -13.77 12.40 5.11
C LEU A 55 -14.83 13.36 4.53
N GLY A 56 -14.45 14.62 4.25
CA GLY A 56 -15.33 15.63 3.68
C GLY A 56 -15.51 15.52 2.17
N MET A 57 -16.46 16.32 1.65
CA MET A 57 -16.79 16.35 0.21
C MET A 57 -15.67 16.91 -0.67
N GLU A 58 -14.80 17.75 -0.11
CA GLU A 58 -13.66 18.37 -0.81
C GLU A 58 -12.52 17.38 -1.11
N ASN A 59 -12.38 16.32 -0.30
CA ASN A 59 -11.40 15.29 -0.58
C ASN A 59 -11.81 14.54 -1.86
N LYS A 60 -10.83 14.14 -2.66
CA LYS A 60 -11.07 13.36 -3.89
C LYS A 60 -10.50 11.95 -3.72
N LEU A 61 -11.12 10.99 -4.39
CA LEU A 61 -10.58 9.64 -4.50
C LEU A 61 -10.24 9.40 -5.97
N VAL A 62 -8.94 9.29 -6.25
CA VAL A 62 -8.41 9.19 -7.62
C VAL A 62 -7.88 7.79 -7.85
N PHE A 63 -8.49 7.03 -8.75
CA PHE A 63 -7.95 5.76 -9.24
C PHE A 63 -7.14 6.03 -10.52
N ALA A 64 -5.95 5.45 -10.61
CA ALA A 64 -5.07 5.65 -11.75
C ALA A 64 -4.41 4.34 -12.19
N ALA A 65 -4.45 4.09 -13.49
CA ALA A 65 -3.65 3.07 -14.16
C ALA A 65 -2.31 3.67 -14.63
N GLY A 66 -1.39 2.81 -15.07
CA GLY A 66 -0.12 3.21 -15.67
C GLY A 66 -0.07 2.87 -17.16
N PRO A 67 0.89 3.42 -17.94
CA PRO A 67 1.01 3.13 -19.36
C PRO A 67 1.24 1.66 -19.67
N LEU A 68 1.82 0.91 -18.71
CA LEU A 68 2.09 -0.52 -18.86
C LEU A 68 0.88 -1.39 -18.51
N THR A 69 -0.11 -0.86 -17.78
CA THR A 69 -1.28 -1.62 -17.36
C THR A 69 -2.01 -2.20 -18.56
N GLY A 70 -2.36 -3.48 -18.48
CA GLY A 70 -3.07 -4.21 -19.54
C GLY A 70 -2.25 -4.56 -20.78
N THR A 71 -0.92 -4.35 -20.75
CA THR A 71 0.02 -4.84 -21.77
C THR A 71 0.50 -6.26 -21.43
N ARG A 72 1.45 -6.78 -22.23
CA ARG A 72 2.08 -8.10 -22.01
C ARG A 72 3.24 -8.07 -21.01
N VAL A 73 3.55 -6.91 -20.42
CA VAL A 73 4.67 -6.73 -19.50
C VAL A 73 4.42 -7.51 -18.19
N PRO A 74 5.35 -8.37 -17.74
CA PRO A 74 5.22 -9.11 -16.48
C PRO A 74 5.00 -8.18 -15.28
N GLY A 75 3.96 -8.43 -14.49
CA GLY A 75 3.69 -7.67 -13.26
C GLY A 75 3.04 -6.29 -13.47
N SER A 76 2.59 -5.97 -14.69
CA SER A 76 1.89 -4.71 -15.03
C SER A 76 0.38 -4.73 -14.75
N GLY A 77 -0.16 -5.82 -14.21
CA GLY A 77 -1.59 -6.00 -13.91
C GLY A 77 -2.11 -5.26 -12.68
N ARG A 78 -1.55 -4.09 -12.36
CA ARG A 78 -1.87 -3.37 -11.11
C ARG A 78 -2.68 -2.10 -11.39
N PHE A 79 -3.01 -1.38 -10.32
CA PHE A 79 -3.52 0.01 -10.32
C PHE A 79 -3.28 0.64 -8.94
N SER A 80 -3.46 1.95 -8.84
CA SER A 80 -3.40 2.66 -7.55
C SER A 80 -4.63 3.52 -7.33
N ALA A 81 -4.92 3.82 -6.06
CA ALA A 81 -5.83 4.87 -5.66
C ALA A 81 -5.12 5.87 -4.76
N SER A 82 -5.51 7.16 -4.81
CA SER A 82 -4.91 8.26 -4.04
C SER A 82 -5.97 9.18 -3.45
N ALA A 83 -5.72 9.69 -2.25
CA ALA A 83 -6.55 10.69 -1.56
C ALA A 83 -5.74 11.38 -0.44
N LYS A 84 -6.32 12.39 0.22
CA LYS A 84 -5.90 12.76 1.58
C LYS A 84 -6.34 11.66 2.55
N SER A 85 -5.43 11.13 3.36
CA SER A 85 -5.70 10.02 4.27
C SER A 85 -6.50 10.46 5.50
N PRO A 86 -7.59 9.76 5.88
CA PRO A 86 -8.27 10.00 7.15
C PRO A 86 -7.46 9.49 8.36
N LEU A 87 -6.55 8.54 8.16
CA LEU A 87 -5.71 8.00 9.22
C LEU A 87 -4.59 8.97 9.59
N THR A 88 -3.82 9.40 8.58
CA THR A 88 -2.57 10.15 8.76
C THR A 88 -2.74 11.65 8.61
N GLY A 89 -3.72 12.11 7.81
CA GLY A 89 -3.85 13.51 7.38
C GLY A 89 -2.92 13.89 6.22
N THR A 90 -2.03 12.99 5.80
CA THR A 90 -1.09 13.20 4.68
C THR A 90 -1.74 12.81 3.35
N ILE A 91 -1.08 13.14 2.24
CA ILE A 91 -1.34 12.43 0.99
C ILE A 91 -1.04 10.95 1.18
N THR A 92 -1.90 10.10 0.60
CA THR A 92 -1.65 8.66 0.54
C THR A 92 -2.05 8.14 -0.81
N ASP A 93 -1.29 7.17 -1.28
CA ASP A 93 -1.69 6.25 -2.34
C ASP A 93 -1.64 4.83 -1.81
N SER A 94 -2.41 3.94 -2.41
CA SER A 94 -2.28 2.50 -2.23
C SER A 94 -2.29 1.82 -3.59
N ASN A 95 -1.65 0.64 -3.69
CA ASN A 95 -1.51 -0.12 -4.92
C ASN A 95 -2.14 -1.51 -4.75
N ALA A 96 -2.86 -1.99 -5.75
CA ALA A 96 -3.47 -3.31 -5.77
C ALA A 96 -3.21 -4.04 -7.10
N GLY A 97 -3.20 -5.36 -7.04
CA GLY A 97 -3.07 -6.25 -8.19
C GLY A 97 -4.42 -6.60 -8.82
N GLY A 98 -4.54 -7.84 -9.30
CA GLY A 98 -5.80 -8.36 -9.84
C GLY A 98 -6.04 -8.04 -11.31
N THR A 99 -7.31 -7.93 -11.68
CA THR A 99 -7.77 -7.66 -13.05
C THR A 99 -8.49 -6.32 -13.20
N TRP A 100 -8.93 -5.72 -12.10
CA TRP A 100 -9.66 -4.46 -12.09
C TRP A 100 -8.95 -3.34 -12.84
N GLY A 101 -7.69 -3.06 -12.48
CA GLY A 101 -6.89 -2.01 -13.14
C GLY A 101 -6.77 -2.19 -14.64
N VAL A 102 -6.66 -3.44 -15.10
CA VAL A 102 -6.60 -3.79 -16.52
C VAL A 102 -7.94 -3.53 -17.19
N LYS A 103 -9.05 -4.01 -16.63
CA LYS A 103 -10.38 -3.81 -17.23
C LYS A 103 -10.80 -2.35 -17.20
N PHE A 104 -10.49 -1.62 -16.12
CA PHE A 104 -10.70 -0.18 -16.03
C PHE A 104 -9.95 0.54 -17.16
N LYS A 105 -8.66 0.28 -17.32
CA LYS A 105 -7.88 0.89 -18.40
C LYS A 105 -8.44 0.56 -19.78
N LYS A 106 -8.88 -0.68 -19.99
CA LYS A 106 -9.53 -1.14 -21.22
C LYS A 106 -10.95 -0.60 -21.44
N CYS A 107 -11.48 0.22 -20.52
CA CYS A 107 -12.64 1.06 -20.77
C CYS A 107 -12.26 2.36 -21.53
N GLY A 108 -10.96 2.61 -21.75
CA GLY A 108 -10.48 3.78 -22.49
C GLY A 108 -10.10 4.97 -21.62
N TYR A 109 -9.85 4.74 -20.32
CA TYR A 109 -9.48 5.77 -19.34
C TYR A 109 -8.17 5.42 -18.65
N ASP A 110 -7.34 6.41 -18.35
CA ASP A 110 -6.14 6.24 -17.52
C ASP A 110 -6.41 6.60 -16.04
N VAL A 111 -7.39 7.49 -15.81
CA VAL A 111 -7.72 8.03 -14.49
C VAL A 111 -9.23 8.05 -14.27
N LEU A 112 -9.67 7.74 -13.05
CA LEU A 112 -11.02 7.96 -12.55
C LEU A 112 -10.95 8.86 -11.32
N ILE A 113 -11.68 9.98 -11.35
CA ILE A 113 -11.72 10.98 -10.28
C ILE A 113 -13.12 10.99 -9.68
N ILE A 114 -13.21 10.66 -8.39
CA ILE A 114 -14.46 10.67 -7.62
C ILE A 114 -14.47 11.90 -6.70
N GLU A 115 -15.53 12.70 -6.82
CA GLU A 115 -15.74 13.95 -6.09
C GLU A 115 -17.09 13.99 -5.38
N GLY A 116 -17.24 14.90 -4.42
CA GLY A 116 -18.48 15.06 -3.68
C GLY A 116 -18.83 13.84 -2.85
N SER A 117 -20.10 13.73 -2.46
CA SER A 117 -20.71 12.59 -1.78
C SER A 117 -22.15 12.41 -2.27
N SER A 118 -22.57 11.16 -2.44
CA SER A 118 -23.95 10.83 -2.79
C SER A 118 -24.88 10.98 -1.57
N PRO A 119 -26.15 11.36 -1.74
CA PRO A 119 -27.14 11.38 -0.65
C PRO A 119 -27.51 9.97 -0.15
N ALA A 120 -27.41 8.95 -1.01
CA ALA A 120 -27.69 7.54 -0.69
C ALA A 120 -26.56 6.61 -1.20
N PRO A 121 -26.44 5.36 -0.71
CA PRO A 121 -25.50 4.39 -1.25
C PRO A 121 -25.62 4.20 -2.76
N VAL A 122 -24.51 4.31 -3.48
CA VAL A 122 -24.44 4.10 -4.94
C VAL A 122 -23.29 3.20 -5.35
N TYR A 123 -23.35 2.62 -6.54
CA TYR A 123 -22.22 1.99 -7.22
C TYR A 123 -22.08 2.53 -8.65
N LEU A 124 -20.83 2.60 -9.12
CA LEU A 124 -20.48 3.07 -10.45
C LEU A 124 -20.25 1.87 -11.37
N VAL A 125 -20.83 1.89 -12.57
CA VAL A 125 -20.49 0.93 -13.64
C VAL A 125 -19.81 1.68 -14.77
N ILE A 126 -18.68 1.15 -15.24
CA ILE A 126 -17.97 1.64 -16.43
C ILE A 126 -17.91 0.51 -17.45
N TYR A 127 -18.57 0.71 -18.59
CA TYR A 127 -18.66 -0.26 -19.68
C TYR A 127 -18.25 0.40 -21.00
N GLU A 128 -17.17 -0.10 -21.60
CA GLU A 128 -16.68 0.32 -22.93
C GLU A 128 -16.61 1.84 -23.16
N GLY A 129 -16.25 2.60 -22.13
CA GLY A 129 -16.08 4.07 -22.20
C GLY A 129 -17.31 4.86 -21.75
N GLN A 130 -18.42 4.21 -21.46
CA GLN A 130 -19.59 4.84 -20.84
C GLN A 130 -19.64 4.53 -19.34
N ALA A 131 -20.16 5.47 -18.56
CA ALA A 131 -20.28 5.31 -17.11
C ALA A 131 -21.64 5.76 -16.60
N SER A 132 -22.18 4.98 -15.65
CA SER A 132 -23.50 5.18 -15.07
C SER A 132 -23.48 4.89 -13.56
N LEU A 133 -24.23 5.68 -12.79
CA LEU A 133 -24.44 5.47 -11.36
C LEU A 133 -25.74 4.72 -11.11
N TYR A 134 -25.71 3.80 -10.15
CA TYR A 134 -26.85 2.98 -9.73
C TYR A 134 -26.97 3.01 -8.21
N GLU A 135 -28.19 2.84 -7.71
CA GLU A 135 -28.45 2.67 -6.28
C GLU A 135 -27.81 1.39 -5.75
N ALA A 136 -27.28 1.44 -4.53
CA ALA A 136 -26.55 0.34 -3.90
C ALA A 136 -27.13 -0.06 -2.53
N GLU A 137 -28.40 0.23 -2.27
CA GLU A 137 -29.04 -0.12 -0.98
C GLU A 137 -29.00 -1.62 -0.69
N ASP A 138 -29.13 -2.45 -1.72
CA ASP A 138 -29.06 -3.91 -1.62
C ASP A 138 -27.63 -4.46 -1.44
N LEU A 139 -26.62 -3.63 -1.69
CA LEU A 139 -25.21 -3.94 -1.49
C LEU A 139 -24.68 -3.37 -0.16
N TRP A 140 -25.25 -2.26 0.34
CA TRP A 140 -24.81 -1.61 1.58
C TRP A 140 -25.00 -2.55 2.78
N GLY A 141 -23.99 -2.65 3.64
CA GLY A 141 -23.94 -3.60 4.75
C GLY A 141 -23.47 -5.00 4.37
N ALA A 142 -23.40 -5.33 3.08
CA ALA A 142 -22.88 -6.63 2.63
C ALA A 142 -21.35 -6.69 2.75
N ASP A 143 -20.86 -7.85 3.18
CA ASP A 143 -19.44 -8.15 3.08
C ASP A 143 -18.96 -8.22 1.62
N LEU A 144 -17.64 -8.28 1.44
CA LEU A 144 -17.03 -8.19 0.13
C LEU A 144 -17.29 -9.41 -0.77
N ILE A 145 -17.46 -10.60 -0.18
CA ILE A 145 -17.81 -11.81 -0.95
C ILE A 145 -19.24 -11.68 -1.48
N LYS A 146 -20.18 -11.29 -0.62
CA LYS A 146 -21.58 -11.08 -1.01
C LYS A 146 -21.70 -9.95 -2.02
N THR A 147 -20.96 -8.84 -1.83
CA THR A 147 -20.93 -7.72 -2.77
C THR A 147 -20.45 -8.15 -4.16
N ASP A 148 -19.31 -8.86 -4.24
CA ASP A 148 -18.76 -9.33 -5.52
C ASP A 148 -19.73 -10.30 -6.23
N LYS A 149 -20.35 -11.23 -5.48
CA LYS A 149 -21.36 -12.13 -6.02
C LYS A 149 -22.56 -11.38 -6.60
N LEU A 150 -23.15 -10.45 -5.84
CA LEU A 150 -24.32 -9.68 -6.29
C LEU A 150 -24.00 -8.84 -7.53
N LEU A 151 -22.81 -8.25 -7.61
CA LEU A 151 -22.38 -7.51 -8.81
C LEU A 151 -22.21 -8.43 -10.02
N LYS A 152 -21.65 -9.63 -9.85
CA LYS A 152 -21.53 -10.63 -10.93
C LYS A 152 -22.89 -11.16 -11.38
N ASP A 153 -23.82 -11.36 -10.47
CA ASP A 153 -25.18 -11.80 -10.80
C ASP A 153 -25.94 -10.72 -11.58
N LYS A 154 -25.73 -9.42 -11.26
CA LYS A 154 -26.34 -8.28 -11.97
C LYS A 154 -25.68 -7.94 -13.30
N LEU A 155 -24.34 -7.96 -13.37
CA LEU A 155 -23.56 -7.40 -14.48
C LEU A 155 -22.85 -8.46 -15.34
N GLY A 156 -22.96 -9.73 -14.95
CA GLY A 156 -22.32 -10.86 -15.61
C GLY A 156 -20.97 -11.23 -14.99
N GLN A 157 -20.58 -12.50 -15.15
CA GLN A 157 -19.40 -13.10 -14.51
C GLN A 157 -18.05 -12.48 -14.95
N ASN A 158 -18.04 -11.78 -16.08
CA ASN A 158 -16.86 -11.10 -16.60
C ASN A 158 -16.62 -9.71 -16.00
N VAL A 159 -17.47 -9.23 -15.08
CA VAL A 159 -17.22 -7.96 -14.39
C VAL A 159 -15.99 -8.07 -13.47
N SER A 160 -15.28 -6.96 -13.28
CA SER A 160 -14.34 -6.81 -12.18
C SER A 160 -14.81 -5.66 -11.30
N SER A 161 -14.70 -5.81 -9.98
CA SER A 161 -15.19 -4.84 -9.02
C SER A 161 -14.09 -4.40 -8.06
N ALA A 162 -14.09 -3.12 -7.70
CA ALA A 162 -13.37 -2.57 -6.56
C ALA A 162 -14.41 -2.02 -5.58
N CYS A 163 -14.46 -2.55 -4.37
CA CYS A 163 -15.55 -2.32 -3.43
C CYS A 163 -15.05 -2.18 -1.99
N ILE A 164 -15.90 -1.61 -1.15
CA ILE A 164 -15.68 -1.53 0.30
C ILE A 164 -16.58 -2.53 1.03
N GLY A 165 -16.06 -3.06 2.14
CA GLY A 165 -16.87 -3.81 3.10
C GLY A 165 -17.44 -2.90 4.20
N PRO A 166 -18.08 -3.49 5.22
CA PRO A 166 -18.64 -2.76 6.36
C PRO A 166 -17.66 -1.79 7.04
N ALA A 167 -16.36 -2.11 7.08
CA ALA A 167 -15.38 -1.20 7.67
C ALA A 167 -15.26 0.13 6.91
N GLY A 168 -15.36 0.10 5.58
CA GLY A 168 -15.37 1.32 4.76
C GLY A 168 -16.66 2.10 4.93
N GLU A 169 -17.80 1.41 4.94
CA GLU A 169 -19.13 2.01 5.17
C GLU A 169 -19.22 2.72 6.52
N ASN A 170 -18.61 2.14 7.55
CA ASN A 170 -18.52 2.70 8.89
C ASN A 170 -17.31 3.63 9.07
N MET A 171 -16.58 3.98 8.01
CA MET A 171 -15.46 4.92 8.04
C MET A 171 -14.37 4.56 9.07
N VAL A 172 -14.05 3.27 9.23
CA VAL A 172 -12.87 2.85 10.01
C VAL A 172 -11.63 3.49 9.39
N ARG A 173 -10.80 4.18 10.18
CA ARG A 173 -9.71 5.05 9.67
C ARG A 173 -8.72 4.33 8.77
N TYR A 174 -8.59 3.01 8.92
CA TYR A 174 -7.73 2.11 8.15
C TYR A 174 -8.54 1.08 7.34
N ALA A 175 -9.73 1.46 6.87
CA ALA A 175 -10.50 0.66 5.93
C ALA A 175 -9.84 0.61 4.54
N SER A 176 -9.93 -0.56 3.93
CA SER A 176 -9.38 -0.91 2.62
C SER A 176 -10.44 -0.83 1.52
N ILE A 177 -10.00 -0.63 0.28
CA ILE A 177 -10.79 -0.96 -0.91
C ILE A 177 -10.27 -2.30 -1.44
N ILE A 178 -11.14 -3.28 -1.64
CA ILE A 178 -10.77 -4.60 -2.11
C ILE A 178 -11.26 -4.78 -3.55
N SER A 179 -10.36 -5.20 -4.42
CA SER A 179 -10.65 -5.53 -5.81
C SER A 179 -10.61 -7.03 -6.06
N ASP A 180 -11.53 -7.50 -6.92
CA ASP A 180 -11.67 -8.91 -7.30
C ASP A 180 -11.69 -9.86 -6.08
N GLY A 181 -12.30 -9.41 -4.98
CA GLY A 181 -12.50 -10.15 -3.73
C GLY A 181 -11.24 -10.45 -2.91
N SER A 182 -10.04 -10.07 -3.35
CA SER A 182 -8.79 -10.51 -2.70
C SER A 182 -7.60 -9.56 -2.80
N HIS A 183 -7.66 -8.51 -3.63
CA HIS A 183 -6.54 -7.59 -3.82
C HIS A 183 -6.81 -6.23 -3.18
N ALA A 184 -6.05 -5.91 -2.14
CA ALA A 184 -6.31 -4.75 -1.30
C ALA A 184 -5.55 -3.49 -1.76
N LEU A 185 -6.30 -2.39 -1.91
CA LEU A 185 -5.79 -1.05 -1.65
C LEU A 185 -5.84 -0.83 -0.13
N GLY A 186 -4.88 -1.41 0.57
CA GLY A 186 -4.98 -1.64 2.01
C GLY A 186 -4.78 -0.41 2.89
N ARG A 187 -3.67 0.31 2.69
CA ARG A 187 -3.17 1.22 3.73
C ARG A 187 -3.62 2.66 3.54
N GLY A 188 -3.76 3.38 4.65
CA GLY A 188 -4.04 4.82 4.67
C GLY A 188 -5.51 5.19 4.60
N GLY A 189 -6.44 4.22 4.68
CA GLY A 189 -7.86 4.52 4.91
C GLY A 189 -8.66 4.93 3.68
N LEU A 190 -8.24 4.52 2.48
CA LEU A 190 -8.96 4.85 1.24
C LEU A 190 -10.38 4.25 1.20
N GLY A 191 -10.62 3.12 1.88
CA GLY A 191 -11.95 2.54 2.03
C GLY A 191 -12.90 3.44 2.83
N ALA A 192 -12.39 4.16 3.85
CA ALA A 192 -13.19 5.12 4.60
C ALA A 192 -13.50 6.37 3.77
N VAL A 193 -12.56 6.84 2.95
CA VAL A 193 -12.82 7.94 1.98
C VAL A 193 -13.92 7.52 1.00
N MET A 194 -13.85 6.29 0.48
CA MET A 194 -14.87 5.77 -0.44
C MET A 194 -16.25 5.62 0.24
N GLY A 195 -16.28 5.15 1.49
CA GLY A 195 -17.51 5.01 2.28
C GLY A 195 -18.12 6.34 2.70
N ALA A 196 -17.32 7.34 3.08
CA ALA A 196 -17.79 8.70 3.39
C ALA A 196 -18.49 9.37 2.19
N LYS A 197 -18.16 8.95 0.97
CA LYS A 197 -18.82 9.39 -0.27
C LYS A 197 -20.07 8.59 -0.62
N LYS A 198 -20.41 7.58 0.18
CA LYS A 198 -21.46 6.57 -0.05
C LYS A 198 -21.32 5.81 -1.37
N LEU A 199 -20.07 5.60 -1.83
CA LEU A 199 -19.78 4.80 -3.02
C LEU A 199 -19.42 3.37 -2.59
N LYS A 200 -20.31 2.41 -2.80
CA LYS A 200 -20.11 1.01 -2.40
C LYS A 200 -19.12 0.26 -3.28
N ALA A 201 -19.19 0.49 -4.59
CA ALA A 201 -18.38 -0.26 -5.55
C ALA A 201 -18.17 0.51 -6.85
N ILE A 202 -17.10 0.14 -7.56
CA ILE A 202 -16.83 0.52 -8.94
C ILE A 202 -16.64 -0.76 -9.76
N ALA A 203 -17.61 -1.06 -10.60
CA ALA A 203 -17.64 -2.20 -11.51
C ALA A 203 -17.16 -1.80 -12.90
N VAL A 204 -16.23 -2.56 -13.48
CA VAL A 204 -15.61 -2.24 -14.77
C VAL A 204 -15.64 -3.41 -15.74
N LEU A 205 -15.95 -3.10 -16.99
CA LEU A 205 -16.08 -4.03 -18.10
C LEU A 205 -15.46 -3.37 -19.34
N GLY A 206 -14.15 -3.56 -19.50
CA GLY A 206 -13.39 -3.00 -20.63
C GLY A 206 -12.67 -4.08 -21.43
N ALA A 207 -12.72 -3.94 -22.76
CA ALA A 207 -12.11 -4.87 -23.71
C ALA A 207 -11.18 -4.19 -24.75
N GLN A 208 -11.05 -2.86 -24.72
CA GLN A 208 -10.20 -2.14 -25.67
C GLN A 208 -8.73 -2.58 -25.57
N LYS A 209 -7.99 -2.47 -26.68
CA LYS A 209 -6.55 -2.78 -26.70
C LYS A 209 -5.75 -1.56 -26.30
N VAL A 210 -4.78 -1.75 -25.41
CA VAL A 210 -3.79 -0.72 -25.08
C VAL A 210 -2.76 -0.66 -26.22
N ALA A 211 -2.59 0.51 -26.83
CA ALA A 211 -1.63 0.70 -27.91
C ALA A 211 -0.19 0.55 -27.42
N VAL A 212 0.68 -0.08 -28.21
CA VAL A 212 2.11 -0.24 -27.97
C VAL A 212 2.84 0.35 -29.18
N SER A 213 3.78 1.27 -28.94
CA SER A 213 4.50 1.97 -30.01
C SER A 213 5.43 1.04 -30.80
N ASN A 214 6.22 0.21 -30.11
CA ASN A 214 7.15 -0.72 -30.74
C ASN A 214 7.03 -2.13 -30.14
N THR A 215 6.22 -2.96 -30.81
CA THR A 215 5.91 -4.33 -30.38
C THR A 215 7.13 -5.25 -30.40
N GLU A 216 8.01 -5.13 -31.40
CA GLU A 216 9.23 -5.96 -31.52
C GLU A 216 10.23 -5.67 -30.40
N ARG A 217 10.50 -4.37 -30.15
CA ARG A 217 11.34 -3.94 -29.02
C ARG A 217 10.73 -4.40 -27.70
N LEU A 218 9.40 -4.28 -27.53
CA LEU A 218 8.73 -4.75 -26.33
C LEU A 218 8.92 -6.25 -26.12
N ASP A 219 8.76 -7.06 -27.18
CA ASP A 219 8.89 -8.51 -27.11
C ASP A 219 10.29 -8.95 -26.72
N PHE A 220 11.32 -8.30 -27.28
CA PHE A 220 12.70 -8.56 -26.89
C PHE A 220 12.95 -8.23 -25.41
N VAL A 221 12.51 -7.06 -24.93
CA VAL A 221 12.75 -6.65 -23.54
C VAL A 221 11.95 -7.51 -22.56
N VAL A 222 10.72 -7.91 -22.91
CA VAL A 222 9.91 -8.85 -22.11
C VAL A 222 10.56 -10.23 -22.04
N TYR A 223 11.15 -10.71 -23.13
CA TYR A 223 11.91 -11.96 -23.16
C TYR A 223 13.08 -11.93 -22.17
N GLU A 224 13.89 -10.86 -22.19
CA GLU A 224 15.01 -10.69 -21.25
C GLU A 224 14.53 -10.55 -19.80
N THR A 225 13.48 -9.75 -19.58
CA THR A 225 12.86 -9.57 -18.24
C THR A 225 12.43 -10.91 -17.65
N ASN A 226 11.78 -11.77 -18.44
CA ASN A 226 11.38 -13.10 -18.01
C ASN A 226 12.56 -14.03 -17.72
N LYS A 227 13.70 -13.88 -18.40
CA LYS A 227 14.92 -14.63 -18.05
C LYS A 227 15.43 -14.24 -16.67
N TRP A 228 15.48 -12.94 -16.37
CA TRP A 228 15.90 -12.46 -15.04
C TRP A 228 14.97 -12.95 -13.93
N ILE A 229 13.66 -12.86 -14.15
CA ILE A 229 12.65 -13.38 -13.20
C ILE A 229 12.86 -14.89 -12.94
N LYS A 230 13.17 -15.68 -13.98
CA LYS A 230 13.43 -17.12 -13.84
C LYS A 230 14.78 -17.41 -13.16
N ALA A 231 15.79 -16.60 -13.43
CA ALA A 231 17.14 -16.79 -12.91
C ALA A 231 17.28 -16.39 -11.43
N ASN A 232 16.42 -15.49 -10.93
CA ASN A 232 16.47 -15.04 -9.54
C ASN A 232 15.67 -16.00 -8.62
N PRO A 233 16.31 -16.64 -7.62
CA PRO A 233 15.65 -17.62 -6.74
C PRO A 233 14.47 -17.06 -5.92
N ILE A 234 14.47 -15.77 -5.60
CA ILE A 234 13.35 -15.15 -4.85
C ILE A 234 12.08 -15.17 -5.71
N THR A 235 12.21 -14.81 -7.00
CA THR A 235 11.05 -14.74 -7.91
C THR A 235 10.72 -16.06 -8.61
N SER A 236 11.65 -17.02 -8.66
CA SER A 236 11.44 -18.31 -9.33
C SER A 236 11.21 -19.50 -8.39
N GLN A 237 11.59 -19.40 -7.11
CA GLN A 237 11.43 -20.47 -6.12
C GLN A 237 10.70 -19.97 -4.88
N GLY A 238 11.30 -19.03 -4.13
CA GLY A 238 10.77 -18.58 -2.83
C GLY A 238 9.34 -18.05 -2.87
N LEU A 239 9.08 -17.00 -3.65
CA LEU A 239 7.74 -16.42 -3.78
C LEU A 239 6.73 -17.38 -4.45
N PRO A 240 7.06 -18.10 -5.55
CA PRO A 240 6.14 -19.07 -6.14
C PRO A 240 5.77 -20.22 -5.20
N GLU A 241 6.69 -20.70 -4.36
CA GLU A 241 6.48 -21.86 -3.50
C GLU A 241 5.74 -21.48 -2.21
N PHE A 242 6.23 -20.47 -1.51
CA PHE A 242 5.80 -20.14 -0.15
C PHE A 242 5.02 -18.81 -0.06
N GLY A 243 4.90 -18.07 -1.16
CA GLY A 243 4.38 -16.71 -1.14
C GLY A 243 5.32 -15.74 -0.40
N THR A 244 4.80 -14.57 -0.03
CA THR A 244 5.55 -13.64 0.84
C THR A 244 5.85 -14.20 2.24
N PRO A 245 5.04 -15.11 2.84
CA PRO A 245 5.34 -15.74 4.14
C PRO A 245 6.69 -16.46 4.26
N VAL A 246 7.41 -16.70 3.15
CA VAL A 246 8.82 -17.14 3.17
C VAL A 246 9.72 -16.24 4.04
N LEU A 247 9.31 -14.99 4.23
CA LEU A 247 10.03 -13.99 5.00
C LEU A 247 9.92 -14.18 6.53
N VAL A 248 8.97 -14.98 7.03
CA VAL A 248 8.75 -15.19 8.48
C VAL A 248 9.99 -15.74 9.15
N ASN A 249 10.47 -16.91 8.70
CA ASN A 249 11.64 -17.56 9.31
C ASN A 249 12.90 -16.73 9.11
N LEU A 250 13.08 -16.16 7.91
CA LEU A 250 14.24 -15.33 7.60
C LEU A 250 14.38 -14.12 8.53
N PHE A 251 13.31 -13.34 8.70
CA PHE A 251 13.37 -12.14 9.54
C PHE A 251 13.35 -12.46 11.03
N ASN A 252 12.76 -13.58 11.42
CA ASN A 252 12.86 -14.09 12.78
C ASN A 252 14.30 -14.46 13.13
N GLU A 253 14.98 -15.25 12.29
CA GLU A 253 16.40 -15.62 12.48
C GLU A 253 17.33 -14.42 12.45
N LEU A 254 16.98 -13.39 11.68
CA LEU A 254 17.72 -12.13 11.66
C LEU A 254 17.49 -11.25 12.90
N GLY A 255 16.54 -11.57 13.78
CA GLY A 255 16.23 -10.76 14.95
C GLY A 255 15.56 -9.43 14.63
N VAL A 256 14.72 -9.41 13.58
CA VAL A 256 14.03 -8.19 13.11
C VAL A 256 12.53 -8.41 12.90
N PHE A 257 11.96 -9.41 13.59
CA PHE A 257 10.55 -9.78 13.49
C PHE A 257 9.81 -9.32 14.75
N PRO A 258 9.06 -8.20 14.72
CA PRO A 258 8.49 -7.60 15.92
C PRO A 258 7.46 -8.50 16.60
N VAL A 259 7.45 -8.48 17.94
CA VAL A 259 6.55 -9.29 18.77
C VAL A 259 5.96 -8.43 19.88
N ARG A 260 4.65 -8.62 20.14
CA ARG A 260 3.89 -7.94 21.22
C ARG A 260 4.10 -6.43 21.22
N ASN A 261 3.62 -5.75 20.18
CA ASN A 261 3.79 -4.30 20.01
C ASN A 261 5.27 -3.86 20.02
N PHE A 262 6.11 -4.56 19.24
CA PHE A 262 7.56 -4.30 19.13
C PHE A 262 8.35 -4.41 20.45
N GLN A 263 7.83 -5.08 21.48
CA GLN A 263 8.58 -5.32 22.74
C GLN A 263 9.76 -6.28 22.55
N ALA A 264 9.66 -7.21 21.60
CA ALA A 264 10.74 -8.12 21.21
C ALA A 264 10.87 -8.21 19.69
N SER A 265 11.96 -8.79 19.22
CA SER A 265 12.33 -8.85 17.78
C SER A 265 12.48 -10.28 17.25
N GLN A 266 12.10 -11.28 18.05
CA GLN A 266 12.02 -12.70 17.67
C GLN A 266 10.82 -13.37 18.33
N PHE A 267 10.14 -14.23 17.58
CA PHE A 267 9.04 -15.06 18.01
C PHE A 267 9.48 -16.53 18.02
N PRO A 268 9.52 -17.20 19.19
CA PRO A 268 9.98 -18.59 19.29
C PRO A 268 9.22 -19.57 18.40
N ASP A 269 7.93 -19.31 18.17
CA ASP A 269 7.05 -20.18 17.38
C ASP A 269 6.94 -19.75 15.90
N SER A 270 7.88 -18.96 15.37
CA SER A 270 7.82 -18.45 13.98
C SER A 270 7.68 -19.56 12.93
N GLY A 271 8.32 -20.71 13.16
CA GLY A 271 8.26 -21.86 12.25
C GLY A 271 6.86 -22.47 12.11
N LYS A 272 5.95 -22.27 13.09
CA LYS A 272 4.57 -22.77 13.04
C LYS A 272 3.65 -21.91 12.17
N ILE A 273 4.08 -20.69 11.84
CA ILE A 273 3.29 -19.69 11.11
C ILE A 273 4.00 -19.24 9.81
N SER A 274 5.05 -19.96 9.40
CA SER A 274 5.85 -19.58 8.24
C SER A 274 5.21 -19.98 6.91
N GLY A 275 5.81 -19.56 5.81
CA GLY A 275 5.36 -19.97 4.48
C GLY A 275 5.46 -21.48 4.23
N GLU A 276 6.46 -22.13 4.82
CA GLU A 276 6.61 -23.58 4.82
C GLU A 276 5.44 -24.25 5.58
N ALA A 277 5.12 -23.77 6.78
CA ALA A 277 3.98 -24.29 7.54
C ALA A 277 2.65 -24.13 6.79
N ILE A 278 2.43 -22.98 6.12
CA ILE A 278 1.25 -22.77 5.28
C ILE A 278 1.21 -23.77 4.12
N ALA A 279 2.33 -23.98 3.43
CA ALA A 279 2.42 -24.89 2.30
C ALA A 279 2.15 -26.35 2.69
N GLU A 280 2.60 -26.77 3.87
CA GLU A 280 2.43 -28.13 4.38
C GLU A 280 1.03 -28.44 4.94
N THR A 281 0.27 -27.42 5.34
CA THR A 281 -0.97 -27.61 6.12
C THR A 281 -2.23 -27.10 5.42
N ILE A 282 -2.34 -25.78 5.23
CA ILE A 282 -3.60 -25.10 4.87
C ILE A 282 -3.64 -24.59 3.43
N SER A 283 -2.52 -24.65 2.70
CA SER A 283 -2.43 -24.21 1.31
C SER A 283 -3.21 -25.13 0.37
N THR A 284 -4.03 -24.55 -0.51
CA THR A 284 -4.80 -25.31 -1.51
C THR A 284 -4.24 -25.14 -2.90
N GLU A 285 -4.00 -23.89 -3.33
CA GLU A 285 -3.51 -23.57 -4.66
C GLU A 285 -2.72 -22.26 -4.68
N ARG A 286 -2.14 -21.95 -5.83
CA ARG A 286 -1.50 -20.67 -6.09
C ARG A 286 -2.00 -20.01 -7.35
N ARG A 287 -2.05 -18.68 -7.32
CA ARG A 287 -2.40 -17.88 -8.51
C ARG A 287 -1.49 -16.66 -8.63
N GLY A 288 -1.42 -16.12 -9.84
CA GLY A 288 -0.79 -14.83 -10.11
C GLY A 288 -1.84 -13.75 -10.34
N CYS A 289 -1.44 -12.50 -10.11
CA CYS A 289 -2.11 -11.36 -10.72
C CYS A 289 -2.08 -11.47 -12.26
N TYR A 290 -2.82 -10.61 -12.96
CA TYR A 290 -2.91 -10.62 -14.42
C TYR A 290 -1.54 -10.75 -15.11
N GLY A 291 -1.36 -11.86 -15.86
CA GLY A 291 -0.16 -12.14 -16.65
C GLY A 291 1.14 -12.30 -15.85
N CYS A 292 1.08 -12.47 -14.52
CA CYS A 292 2.27 -12.51 -13.68
C CYS A 292 2.91 -13.90 -13.63
N PRO A 293 4.20 -14.05 -14.00
CA PRO A 293 4.90 -15.33 -13.97
C PRO A 293 5.34 -15.77 -12.57
N VAL A 294 5.35 -14.88 -11.57
CA VAL A 294 5.81 -15.18 -10.20
C VAL A 294 4.75 -15.95 -9.41
N GLN A 295 3.47 -15.71 -9.65
CA GLN A 295 2.35 -16.42 -9.01
C GLN A 295 2.46 -16.51 -7.47
N CYS A 296 2.78 -15.40 -6.79
CA CYS A 296 3.06 -15.39 -5.35
C CYS A 296 1.83 -15.62 -4.46
N THR A 297 0.61 -15.32 -4.95
CA THR A 297 -0.59 -15.35 -4.11
C THR A 297 -0.93 -16.79 -3.73
N ARG A 298 -0.99 -17.03 -2.42
CA ARG A 298 -1.47 -18.28 -1.83
C ARG A 298 -2.97 -18.24 -1.66
N PHE A 299 -3.61 -19.34 -1.98
CA PHE A 299 -4.97 -19.62 -1.53
C PHE A 299 -4.90 -20.69 -0.46
N ILE A 300 -5.64 -20.47 0.61
CA ILE A 300 -5.69 -21.33 1.78
C ILE A 300 -7.13 -21.73 2.09
N GLN A 301 -7.27 -22.77 2.88
CA GLN A 301 -8.55 -23.19 3.46
C GLN A 301 -8.32 -23.74 4.87
N THR A 302 -9.17 -23.32 5.81
CA THR A 302 -9.26 -23.84 7.18
C THR A 302 -10.66 -24.41 7.40
N GLU A 303 -10.94 -25.00 8.56
CA GLU A 303 -12.29 -25.47 8.89
C GLU A 303 -13.33 -24.33 8.91
N LYS A 304 -12.92 -23.12 9.31
CA LYS A 304 -13.82 -21.96 9.47
C LYS A 304 -13.80 -21.00 8.29
N THR A 305 -12.92 -21.20 7.31
CA THR A 305 -12.83 -20.37 6.11
C THR A 305 -13.24 -21.15 4.88
N GLY A 306 -13.85 -20.47 3.91
CA GLY A 306 -13.80 -20.95 2.53
C GLY A 306 -12.38 -20.84 1.95
N VAL A 307 -12.21 -21.23 0.69
CA VAL A 307 -10.97 -20.96 -0.05
C VAL A 307 -10.79 -19.45 -0.18
N THR A 308 -9.68 -18.92 0.34
CA THR A 308 -9.41 -17.47 0.39
C THR A 308 -7.93 -17.17 0.17
N ALA A 309 -7.62 -15.93 -0.23
CA ALA A 309 -6.25 -15.51 -0.51
C ALA A 309 -5.48 -15.07 0.74
N GLY A 310 -4.17 -15.27 0.72
CA GLY A 310 -3.25 -14.94 1.81
C GLY A 310 -3.19 -16.04 2.88
N PRO A 311 -2.80 -15.71 4.13
CA PRO A 311 -2.27 -14.41 4.54
C PRO A 311 -0.93 -14.11 3.87
N GLU A 312 -0.68 -12.84 3.57
CA GLU A 312 0.66 -12.37 3.19
C GLU A 312 1.53 -12.23 4.45
N TYR A 313 2.85 -12.12 4.30
CA TYR A 313 3.83 -11.97 5.40
C TYR A 313 3.41 -10.94 6.45
N GLU A 314 3.01 -9.75 5.99
CA GLU A 314 2.57 -8.65 6.86
C GLU A 314 1.31 -9.00 7.66
N SER A 315 0.35 -9.68 7.03
CA SER A 315 -0.88 -10.13 7.72
C SER A 315 -0.57 -11.19 8.77
N ILE A 316 0.35 -12.13 8.47
CA ILE A 316 0.78 -13.16 9.43
C ILE A 316 1.36 -12.51 10.67
N TRP A 317 2.28 -11.57 10.46
CA TRP A 317 2.93 -10.85 11.54
C TRP A 317 1.92 -10.04 12.37
N ALA A 318 1.15 -9.16 11.73
CA ALA A 318 0.31 -8.18 12.41
C ALA A 318 -0.80 -8.85 13.23
N LEU A 319 -1.37 -9.93 12.71
CA LEU A 319 -2.48 -10.66 13.34
C LEU A 319 -2.00 -11.83 14.22
N GLY A 320 -0.69 -12.10 14.24
CA GLY A 320 -0.07 -13.18 14.98
C GLY A 320 0.93 -12.64 16.01
N PRO A 321 2.25 -12.71 15.77
CA PRO A 321 3.30 -12.29 16.71
C PRO A 321 3.14 -10.88 17.29
N GLU A 322 2.67 -9.91 16.51
CA GLU A 322 2.40 -8.55 17.01
C GLU A 322 1.34 -8.54 18.12
N CYS A 323 0.36 -9.45 18.05
CA CYS A 323 -0.66 -9.70 19.06
C CYS A 323 -0.26 -10.84 20.05
N GLY A 324 0.94 -11.40 19.93
CA GLY A 324 1.42 -12.53 20.73
C GLY A 324 0.74 -13.87 20.43
N ILE A 325 0.21 -14.05 19.23
CA ILE A 325 -0.55 -15.22 18.77
C ILE A 325 0.31 -16.07 17.82
N GLY A 326 0.31 -17.40 18.01
CA GLY A 326 1.14 -18.36 17.25
C GLY A 326 0.32 -19.42 16.52
N GLU A 327 -1.01 -19.34 16.58
CA GLU A 327 -1.94 -20.29 15.99
C GLU A 327 -2.24 -19.91 14.53
N LEU A 328 -1.65 -20.65 13.58
CA LEU A 328 -1.74 -20.35 12.15
C LEU A 328 -3.18 -20.28 11.64
N GLU A 329 -4.07 -21.19 12.05
CA GLU A 329 -5.47 -21.17 11.63
C GLU A 329 -6.21 -19.93 12.14
N VAL A 330 -5.93 -19.47 13.36
CA VAL A 330 -6.53 -18.24 13.91
C VAL A 330 -6.03 -17.01 13.15
N ILE A 331 -4.75 -16.97 12.80
CA ILE A 331 -4.15 -15.91 11.98
C ILE A 331 -4.78 -15.90 10.58
N ALA A 332 -4.96 -17.07 9.96
CA ALA A 332 -5.63 -17.25 8.68
C ALA A 332 -7.09 -16.77 8.73
N GLU A 333 -7.84 -17.16 9.76
CA GLU A 333 -9.23 -16.71 10.00
C GLU A 333 -9.29 -15.19 10.20
N ALA A 334 -8.36 -14.60 10.96
CA ALA A 334 -8.28 -13.17 11.18
C ALA A 334 -8.00 -12.40 9.88
N ASN A 335 -7.07 -12.89 9.05
CA ASN A 335 -6.79 -12.33 7.74
C ASN A 335 -8.01 -12.43 6.81
N TYR A 336 -8.69 -13.58 6.82
CA TYR A 336 -9.94 -13.76 6.08
C TYR A 336 -10.98 -12.73 6.48
N LEU A 337 -11.15 -12.45 7.79
CA LEU A 337 -12.08 -11.42 8.26
C LEU A 337 -11.68 -10.01 7.86
N CYS A 338 -10.39 -9.67 7.89
CA CYS A 338 -9.92 -8.37 7.40
C CYS A 338 -10.26 -8.19 5.91
N ASN A 339 -10.02 -9.23 5.09
CA ASN A 339 -10.37 -9.23 3.68
C ASN A 339 -11.89 -9.17 3.45
N LEU A 340 -12.68 -9.89 4.24
CA LEU A 340 -14.13 -9.94 4.13
C LEU A 340 -14.79 -8.60 4.48
N LEU A 341 -14.29 -7.94 5.52
CA LEU A 341 -14.86 -6.72 6.08
C LEU A 341 -14.25 -5.43 5.51
N GLY A 342 -13.13 -5.54 4.78
CA GLY A 342 -12.45 -4.42 4.14
C GLY A 342 -11.55 -3.63 5.08
N LEU A 343 -10.67 -4.32 5.82
CA LEU A 343 -9.72 -3.73 6.76
C LEU A 343 -8.26 -3.91 6.30
N ASP A 344 -7.39 -2.96 6.65
CA ASP A 344 -5.94 -3.13 6.56
C ASP A 344 -5.48 -4.08 7.68
N SER A 345 -4.94 -5.25 7.32
CA SER A 345 -4.48 -6.25 8.30
C SER A 345 -3.34 -5.72 9.17
N ILE A 346 -2.43 -4.92 8.61
CA ILE A 346 -1.30 -4.33 9.33
C ILE A 346 -1.83 -3.40 10.42
N SER A 347 -2.59 -2.39 10.01
CA SER A 347 -3.07 -1.36 10.93
C SER A 347 -4.08 -1.93 11.94
N THR A 348 -4.86 -2.96 11.55
CA THR A 348 -5.72 -3.70 12.47
C THR A 348 -4.91 -4.40 13.55
N GLY A 349 -3.90 -5.20 13.16
CA GLY A 349 -3.07 -5.96 14.09
C GLY A 349 -2.29 -5.08 15.05
N VAL A 350 -1.61 -4.04 14.55
CA VAL A 350 -0.83 -3.11 15.37
C VAL A 350 -1.71 -2.26 16.29
N THR A 351 -2.91 -1.88 15.85
CA THR A 351 -3.87 -1.19 16.73
C THR A 351 -4.34 -2.09 17.87
N ILE A 352 -4.61 -3.37 17.59
CA ILE A 352 -4.94 -4.36 18.61
C ILE A 352 -3.76 -4.61 19.55
N GLY A 353 -2.54 -4.77 19.02
CA GLY A 353 -1.30 -4.93 19.80
C GLY A 353 -1.03 -3.75 20.74
N CYS A 354 -1.23 -2.52 20.25
CA CYS A 354 -1.17 -1.31 21.06
C CYS A 354 -2.20 -1.34 22.20
N ALA A 355 -3.45 -1.71 21.92
CA ALA A 355 -4.50 -1.84 22.93
C ALA A 355 -4.20 -2.94 23.97
N MET A 356 -3.57 -4.05 23.54
CA MET A 356 -3.13 -5.12 24.45
C MET A 356 -2.04 -4.62 25.41
N GLU A 357 -1.06 -3.86 24.92
CA GLU A 357 -0.04 -3.28 25.79
C GLU A 357 -0.63 -2.24 26.75
N LEU A 358 -1.51 -1.35 26.28
CA LEU A 358 -2.20 -0.38 27.13
C LEU A 358 -2.99 -1.08 28.24
N ALA A 359 -3.64 -2.20 27.95
CA ALA A 359 -4.34 -3.01 28.93
C ALA A 359 -3.38 -3.65 29.96
N GLU A 360 -2.24 -4.21 29.52
CA GLU A 360 -1.21 -4.74 30.43
C GLU A 360 -0.62 -3.67 31.36
N LYS A 361 -0.54 -2.42 30.89
CA LYS A 361 -0.12 -1.26 31.70
C LYS A 361 -1.23 -0.71 32.60
N GLY A 362 -2.45 -1.25 32.54
CA GLY A 362 -3.60 -0.77 33.30
C GLY A 362 -4.18 0.55 32.79
N LEU A 363 -3.79 0.99 31.60
CA LEU A 363 -4.20 2.27 30.99
C LEU A 363 -5.48 2.13 30.15
N LEU A 364 -5.81 0.92 29.71
CA LEU A 364 -7.07 0.57 29.07
C LEU A 364 -7.77 -0.55 29.85
N PRO A 365 -8.52 -0.21 30.92
CA PRO A 365 -9.27 -1.20 31.68
C PRO A 365 -10.23 -1.98 30.79
N ALA A 366 -10.34 -3.29 31.00
CA ALA A 366 -11.10 -4.23 30.16
C ALA A 366 -10.63 -4.34 28.68
N GLY A 367 -9.44 -3.81 28.37
CA GLY A 367 -8.81 -3.99 27.06
C GLY A 367 -8.40 -5.45 26.77
N PRO A 368 -8.03 -5.74 25.51
CA PRO A 368 -7.60 -7.08 25.09
C PRO A 368 -6.29 -7.49 25.75
N LYS A 369 -5.96 -8.78 25.72
CA LYS A 369 -4.71 -9.34 26.26
C LYS A 369 -3.90 -10.00 25.16
N PHE A 370 -2.58 -9.83 25.17
CA PHE A 370 -1.68 -10.56 24.28
C PHE A 370 -1.90 -12.08 24.37
N GLY A 371 -1.80 -12.75 23.23
CA GLY A 371 -1.99 -14.20 23.11
C GLY A 371 -3.44 -14.67 23.23
N ASN A 372 -4.42 -13.76 23.33
CA ASN A 372 -5.83 -14.15 23.32
C ASN A 372 -6.34 -14.41 21.88
N ALA A 373 -5.93 -15.55 21.31
CA ALA A 373 -6.36 -16.02 20.00
C ALA A 373 -7.89 -16.04 19.83
N ALA A 374 -8.63 -16.53 20.83
CA ALA A 374 -10.09 -16.61 20.78
C ALA A 374 -10.78 -15.23 20.68
N GLY A 375 -10.15 -14.18 21.21
CA GLY A 375 -10.68 -12.81 21.18
C GLY A 375 -10.40 -12.05 19.88
N LEU A 376 -9.39 -12.47 19.09
CA LEU A 376 -8.90 -11.69 17.94
C LEU A 376 -9.98 -11.48 16.87
N THR A 377 -10.64 -12.56 16.45
CA THR A 377 -11.67 -12.50 15.39
C THR A 377 -12.89 -11.70 15.82
N LYS A 378 -13.24 -11.73 17.11
CA LYS A 378 -14.30 -10.89 17.69
C LYS A 378 -13.94 -9.41 17.60
N LEU A 379 -12.71 -9.04 18.00
CA LEU A 379 -12.24 -7.65 17.93
C LEU A 379 -12.26 -7.09 16.50
N ILE A 380 -11.85 -7.88 15.52
CA ILE A 380 -11.87 -7.49 14.10
C ILE A 380 -13.29 -7.13 13.64
N ARG A 381 -14.30 -7.93 14.05
CA ARG A 381 -15.71 -7.63 13.77
C ARG A 381 -16.16 -6.36 14.49
N GLN A 382 -15.85 -6.24 15.78
CA GLN A 382 -16.18 -5.05 16.56
C GLN A 382 -15.59 -3.77 15.92
N ILE A 383 -14.35 -3.83 15.43
CA ILE A 383 -13.72 -2.72 14.70
C ILE A 383 -14.51 -2.39 13.42
N ALA A 384 -14.76 -3.38 12.57
CA ALA A 384 -15.43 -3.16 11.28
C ALA A 384 -16.83 -2.54 11.42
N TYR A 385 -17.55 -2.91 12.49
CA TYR A 385 -18.89 -2.42 12.78
C TYR A 385 -18.93 -1.26 13.79
N ARG A 386 -17.77 -0.80 14.28
CA ARG A 386 -17.65 0.19 15.37
C ARG A 386 -18.53 -0.13 16.57
N ASP A 387 -18.48 -1.38 17.02
CA ASP A 387 -19.25 -1.88 18.16
C ASP A 387 -18.36 -1.97 19.42
N ASP A 388 -18.88 -1.52 20.56
CA ASP A 388 -18.19 -1.55 21.86
C ASP A 388 -16.77 -0.94 21.78
N ILE A 389 -15.74 -1.61 22.32
CA ILE A 389 -14.34 -1.20 22.21
C ILE A 389 -13.87 -1.02 20.75
N GLY A 390 -14.55 -1.66 19.80
CA GLY A 390 -14.27 -1.56 18.38
C GLY A 390 -14.40 -0.15 17.81
N ASP A 391 -15.29 0.70 18.35
CA ASP A 391 -15.39 2.10 17.93
C ASP A 391 -14.12 2.89 18.26
N LEU A 392 -13.55 2.66 19.45
CA LEU A 392 -12.27 3.25 19.84
C LEU A 392 -11.14 2.73 18.94
N LEU A 393 -11.06 1.41 18.76
CA LEU A 393 -10.00 0.80 17.98
C LEU A 393 -10.05 1.24 16.51
N ALA A 394 -11.23 1.45 15.93
CA ALA A 394 -11.41 1.93 14.55
C ALA A 394 -10.73 3.28 14.23
N GLU A 395 -10.27 4.02 15.23
CA GLU A 395 -9.54 5.29 15.06
C GLU A 395 -8.02 5.13 14.83
N GLY A 396 -7.47 3.92 15.02
CA GLY A 396 -6.06 3.58 14.83
C GLY A 396 -5.19 3.80 16.06
N SER A 397 -4.02 3.17 16.09
CA SER A 397 -3.13 3.08 17.26
C SER A 397 -2.79 4.44 17.88
N ARG A 398 -2.49 5.44 17.05
CA ARG A 398 -2.17 6.81 17.51
C ARG A 398 -3.28 7.37 18.40
N ARG A 399 -4.52 7.39 17.89
CA ARG A 399 -5.66 8.00 18.57
C ARG A 399 -6.07 7.20 19.80
N VAL A 400 -5.95 5.87 19.74
CA VAL A 400 -6.19 4.99 20.90
C VAL A 400 -5.21 5.30 22.03
N ALA A 401 -3.91 5.35 21.74
CA ALA A 401 -2.87 5.61 22.73
C ALA A 401 -2.92 7.04 23.29
N GLU A 402 -3.19 8.04 22.43
CA GLU A 402 -3.38 9.44 22.84
C GLU A 402 -4.57 9.59 23.79
N LYS A 403 -5.71 8.92 23.50
CA LYS A 403 -6.89 8.93 24.38
C LYS A 403 -6.60 8.32 25.76
N CYS A 404 -5.64 7.40 25.84
CA CYS A 404 -5.17 6.80 27.09
C CYS A 404 -4.03 7.60 27.75
N GLY A 405 -3.66 8.77 27.21
CA GLY A 405 -2.57 9.60 27.73
C GLY A 405 -1.17 8.98 27.57
N ALA A 406 -1.01 8.02 26.65
CA ALA A 406 0.18 7.19 26.55
C ALA A 406 0.62 6.95 25.09
N GLY A 407 0.71 8.04 24.32
CA GLY A 407 1.04 8.03 22.90
C GLY A 407 2.35 7.31 22.54
N GLN A 408 3.28 7.16 23.48
CA GLN A 408 4.54 6.42 23.28
C GLN A 408 4.34 4.92 22.98
N TYR A 409 3.19 4.34 23.31
CA TYR A 409 2.89 2.94 23.01
C TYR A 409 2.30 2.72 21.61
N ALA A 410 2.00 3.78 20.85
CA ALA A 410 1.56 3.64 19.47
C ALA A 410 2.75 3.43 18.54
N MET A 411 2.90 2.21 18.00
CA MET A 411 3.95 1.88 17.04
C MET A 411 3.59 2.38 15.64
N GLN A 412 3.71 3.69 15.42
CA GLN A 412 3.29 4.39 14.20
C GLN A 412 4.25 5.53 13.81
N VAL A 413 4.21 5.94 12.55
CA VAL A 413 4.82 7.20 12.07
C VAL A 413 3.79 7.98 11.24
N LYS A 414 3.59 9.26 11.56
CA LYS A 414 2.59 10.16 10.94
C LYS A 414 1.14 9.65 11.02
N GLY A 415 0.85 8.79 11.98
CA GLY A 415 -0.43 8.15 12.21
C GLY A 415 -0.59 6.78 11.55
N LEU A 416 0.35 6.35 10.71
CA LEU A 416 0.31 5.04 10.05
C LEU A 416 1.12 4.01 10.86
N GLU A 417 0.50 2.88 11.17
CA GLU A 417 1.09 1.77 11.92
C GLU A 417 2.36 1.23 11.24
N LEU A 418 3.35 0.81 12.03
CA LEU A 418 4.58 0.22 11.53
C LEU A 418 4.31 -1.18 10.92
N PRO A 419 5.03 -1.58 9.85
CA PRO A 419 4.96 -2.92 9.29
C PRO A 419 5.91 -3.92 10.00
N ALA A 420 5.95 -5.16 9.52
CA ALA A 420 6.59 -6.34 10.13
C ALA A 420 8.14 -6.35 10.25
N TYR A 421 8.78 -5.19 10.37
CA TYR A 421 10.23 -5.07 10.42
C TYR A 421 10.64 -4.24 11.62
N ASP A 422 11.40 -4.83 12.55
CA ASP A 422 11.98 -4.09 13.66
C ASP A 422 13.16 -3.25 13.17
N PRO A 423 13.03 -1.90 13.10
CA PRO A 423 14.07 -1.08 12.52
C PRO A 423 15.34 -1.02 13.39
N ARG A 424 15.29 -1.45 14.66
CA ARG A 424 16.49 -1.49 15.52
C ARG A 424 17.57 -2.42 14.97
N GLY A 425 17.19 -3.42 14.17
CA GLY A 425 18.13 -4.27 13.42
C GLY A 425 18.28 -3.92 11.93
N LEU A 426 17.65 -2.85 11.44
CA LEU A 426 17.62 -2.41 10.03
C LEU A 426 17.64 -0.87 9.96
N GLN A 427 18.81 -0.26 10.11
CA GLN A 427 18.95 1.21 10.24
C GLN A 427 18.33 1.97 9.06
N GLY A 428 18.58 1.51 7.83
CA GLY A 428 18.00 2.11 6.63
C GLY A 428 16.48 2.00 6.59
N MET A 429 15.92 0.86 7.03
CA MET A 429 14.48 0.70 7.16
C MET A 429 13.88 1.69 8.17
N GLY A 430 14.56 1.93 9.29
CA GLY A 430 14.17 2.95 10.28
C GLY A 430 14.08 4.34 9.67
N LEU A 431 15.11 4.77 8.92
CA LEU A 431 15.06 6.04 8.17
C LEU A 431 13.93 6.05 7.12
N GLY A 432 13.70 4.92 6.43
CA GLY A 432 12.63 4.77 5.45
C GLY A 432 11.24 4.96 6.06
N PHE A 433 10.99 4.42 7.25
CA PHE A 433 9.75 4.64 8.00
C PHE A 433 9.61 6.10 8.43
N ALA A 434 10.65 6.68 9.02
CA ALA A 434 10.65 8.06 9.49
C ALA A 434 10.34 9.06 8.36
N THR A 435 10.89 8.86 7.17
CA THR A 435 10.81 9.82 6.05
C THR A 435 9.70 9.53 5.03
N SER A 436 8.97 8.43 5.16
CA SER A 436 7.89 8.09 4.23
C SER A 436 6.80 9.17 4.18
N ASN A 437 6.42 9.57 2.96
CA ASN A 437 5.40 10.58 2.70
C ASN A 437 3.98 10.16 3.15
N ARG A 438 3.69 8.86 3.30
CA ARG A 438 2.37 8.39 3.76
C ARG A 438 2.37 7.89 5.21
N GLY A 439 3.46 8.07 5.95
CA GLY A 439 3.70 7.41 7.24
C GLY A 439 4.39 6.05 7.13
N ALA A 440 4.58 5.34 8.25
CA ALA A 440 5.45 4.15 8.34
C ALA A 440 5.08 3.06 7.32
N CYS A 441 5.87 2.93 6.25
CA CYS A 441 5.62 1.93 5.22
C CYS A 441 6.90 1.43 4.55
N HIS A 442 7.05 0.10 4.54
CA HIS A 442 8.22 -0.60 3.99
C HIS A 442 8.32 -0.53 2.46
N LEU A 443 7.22 -0.33 1.73
CA LEU A 443 7.27 -0.30 0.26
C LEU A 443 7.75 1.03 -0.32
N ARG A 444 7.81 2.10 0.48
CA ARG A 444 8.32 3.39 -0.02
C ARG A 444 9.84 3.35 -0.20
N ALA A 445 10.54 2.75 0.76
CA ALA A 445 11.92 2.30 0.60
C ALA A 445 12.06 0.92 1.25
N TYR A 446 12.19 -0.11 0.43
CA TYR A 446 12.28 -1.49 0.90
C TYR A 446 13.73 -1.82 1.28
N MET A 447 14.20 -1.22 2.38
CA MET A 447 15.59 -1.37 2.82
C MET A 447 15.93 -2.78 3.31
N ALA A 448 14.93 -3.61 3.63
CA ALA A 448 15.15 -5.04 3.82
C ALA A 448 15.79 -5.72 2.60
N GLY A 449 15.56 -5.22 1.38
CA GLY A 449 16.25 -5.67 0.16
C GLY A 449 17.77 -5.66 0.33
N PRO A 450 18.42 -4.50 0.45
CA PRO A 450 19.88 -4.43 0.60
C PRO A 450 20.37 -4.78 2.01
N GLU A 451 19.57 -4.61 3.07
CA GLU A 451 20.00 -4.85 4.46
C GLU A 451 19.86 -6.30 4.93
N ALA A 452 19.04 -7.12 4.25
CA ALA A 452 18.77 -8.50 4.66
C ALA A 452 18.70 -9.50 3.51
N LEU A 453 18.21 -9.11 2.33
CA LEU A 453 18.05 -10.01 1.18
C LEU A 453 19.24 -9.96 0.19
N GLY A 454 20.11 -8.98 0.33
CA GLY A 454 21.23 -8.76 -0.59
C GLY A 454 20.84 -8.20 -1.96
N VAL A 455 19.67 -7.56 -2.09
CA VAL A 455 19.14 -7.04 -3.36
C VAL A 455 19.12 -5.50 -3.36
N PRO A 456 19.81 -4.80 -4.27
CA PRO A 456 20.70 -5.34 -5.32
C PRO A 456 22.07 -5.78 -4.78
N LYS A 457 22.44 -5.35 -3.57
CA LYS A 457 23.70 -5.73 -2.91
C LYS A 457 23.54 -5.69 -1.40
N MET A 458 24.13 -6.67 -0.71
CA MET A 458 24.14 -6.71 0.76
C MET A 458 24.95 -5.54 1.32
N VAL A 459 24.34 -4.81 2.26
CA VAL A 459 24.99 -3.74 3.04
C VAL A 459 24.88 -4.05 4.53
N ASN A 460 25.78 -3.52 5.33
CA ASN A 460 25.72 -3.70 6.79
C ASN A 460 24.45 -3.03 7.34
N ARG A 461 23.50 -3.83 7.85
CA ARG A 461 22.23 -3.38 8.42
C ARG A 461 22.34 -2.59 9.73
N PHE A 462 23.48 -2.70 10.42
CA PHE A 462 23.76 -1.98 11.67
C PHE A 462 24.50 -0.66 11.48
N SER A 463 24.96 -0.35 10.25
CA SER A 463 25.65 0.90 9.96
C SER A 463 24.67 2.00 9.56
N THR A 464 24.91 3.24 9.99
CA THR A 464 24.21 4.43 9.51
C THR A 464 24.79 4.99 8.21
N SER A 465 26.07 4.70 7.94
CA SER A 465 26.81 5.27 6.82
C SER A 465 26.22 4.87 5.46
N GLY A 466 25.96 5.87 4.62
CA GLY A 466 25.44 5.69 3.26
C GLY A 466 23.95 5.32 3.17
N LYS A 467 23.25 5.17 4.31
CA LYS A 467 21.83 4.77 4.34
C LYS A 467 20.92 5.84 3.76
N ALA A 468 21.21 7.12 4.03
CA ALA A 468 20.44 8.23 3.49
C ALA A 468 20.36 8.19 1.95
N GLY A 469 21.50 8.03 1.27
CA GLY A 469 21.56 7.92 -0.18
C GLY A 469 20.76 6.72 -0.71
N LEU A 470 20.93 5.54 -0.11
CA LEU A 470 20.20 4.33 -0.52
C LEU A 470 18.68 4.47 -0.34
N VAL A 471 18.23 5.06 0.78
CA VAL A 471 16.81 5.32 1.03
C VAL A 471 16.25 6.28 -0.02
N ILE A 472 16.96 7.37 -0.34
CA ILE A 472 16.54 8.32 -1.38
C ILE A 472 16.42 7.63 -2.75
N THR A 473 17.42 6.85 -3.15
CA THR A 473 17.39 6.09 -4.40
C THR A 473 16.20 5.15 -4.46
N GLN A 474 15.94 4.38 -3.39
CA GLN A 474 14.80 3.49 -3.33
C GLN A 474 13.46 4.25 -3.40
N GLN A 475 13.34 5.36 -2.67
CA GLN A 475 12.12 6.19 -2.68
C GLN A 475 11.82 6.76 -4.06
N ASN A 476 12.85 7.24 -4.78
CA ASN A 476 12.70 7.77 -6.12
C ASN A 476 12.29 6.66 -7.09
N ILE A 477 13.03 5.56 -7.17
CA ILE A 477 12.71 4.50 -8.12
C ILE A 477 11.35 3.85 -7.81
N ASN A 478 11.00 3.67 -6.53
CA ASN A 478 9.70 3.11 -6.16
C ASN A 478 8.56 4.05 -6.51
N ALA A 479 8.71 5.37 -6.36
CA ALA A 479 7.68 6.31 -6.84
C ALA A 479 7.48 6.24 -8.36
N ALA A 480 8.56 6.03 -9.14
CA ALA A 480 8.46 5.80 -10.58
C ALA A 480 7.79 4.45 -10.91
N ILE A 481 8.19 3.36 -10.25
CA ILE A 481 7.61 2.01 -10.42
C ILE A 481 6.12 1.98 -10.03
N ASP A 482 5.75 2.65 -8.94
CA ASP A 482 4.36 2.85 -8.51
C ASP A 482 3.56 3.63 -9.56
N SER A 483 4.19 4.52 -10.32
CA SER A 483 3.53 5.30 -11.39
C SER A 483 3.42 4.50 -12.69
N LEU A 484 4.39 3.62 -12.96
CA LEU A 484 4.30 2.60 -13.99
C LEU A 484 3.24 1.54 -13.69
N ILE A 485 2.83 1.44 -12.42
CA ILE A 485 1.89 0.45 -11.92
C ILE A 485 2.46 -0.97 -12.06
N MET A 486 3.72 -1.11 -11.66
CA MET A 486 4.46 -2.37 -11.72
C MET A 486 4.57 -3.02 -10.34
N CYS A 487 4.48 -4.35 -10.29
CA CYS A 487 4.68 -5.09 -9.06
C CYS A 487 6.14 -4.97 -8.56
N HIS A 488 6.34 -4.56 -7.30
CA HIS A 488 7.67 -4.44 -6.71
C HIS A 488 8.45 -5.76 -6.66
N PHE A 489 7.79 -6.93 -6.65
CA PHE A 489 8.50 -8.21 -6.70
C PHE A 489 9.24 -8.44 -8.02
N ILE A 490 8.85 -7.75 -9.11
CA ILE A 490 9.63 -7.78 -10.34
C ILE A 490 10.97 -7.06 -10.16
N ASN A 491 11.01 -5.98 -9.38
CA ASN A 491 12.23 -5.23 -9.06
C ASN A 491 13.24 -6.06 -8.24
N LEU A 492 12.78 -7.12 -7.54
CA LEU A 492 13.71 -8.02 -6.86
C LEU A 492 14.61 -8.81 -7.81
N ALA A 493 14.20 -8.98 -9.07
CA ALA A 493 14.93 -9.71 -10.09
C ALA A 493 15.44 -8.85 -11.23
N VAL A 494 14.78 -7.72 -11.49
CA VAL A 494 14.93 -6.93 -12.71
C VAL A 494 15.38 -5.53 -12.32
N SER A 495 16.48 -5.08 -12.93
CA SER A 495 17.01 -3.74 -12.69
C SER A 495 16.13 -2.65 -13.30
N GLU A 496 16.27 -1.44 -12.77
CA GLU A 496 15.57 -0.24 -13.21
C GLU A 496 15.74 0.14 -14.70
N GLU A 497 16.85 -0.29 -15.32
CA GLU A 497 17.08 -0.13 -16.75
C GLU A 497 15.99 -0.80 -17.60
N TYR A 498 15.53 -1.99 -17.21
CA TYR A 498 14.49 -2.70 -17.92
C TYR A 498 13.15 -1.97 -17.85
N PHE A 499 12.82 -1.34 -16.72
CA PHE A 499 11.60 -0.54 -16.63
C PHE A 499 11.65 0.67 -17.57
N ALA A 500 12.80 1.33 -17.71
CA ALA A 500 12.98 2.42 -18.66
C ALA A 500 12.82 1.92 -20.10
N ARG A 501 13.50 0.82 -20.46
CA ARG A 501 13.42 0.21 -21.81
C ARG A 501 12.02 -0.25 -22.18
N ILE A 502 11.28 -0.83 -21.23
CA ILE A 502 9.88 -1.23 -21.40
C ILE A 502 9.00 0.00 -21.62
N LEU A 503 9.14 1.02 -20.78
CA LEU A 503 8.38 2.26 -20.93
C LEU A 503 8.64 2.89 -22.30
N SER A 504 9.90 2.91 -22.76
CA SER A 504 10.25 3.42 -24.09
C SER A 504 9.61 2.62 -25.21
N ALA A 505 9.61 1.29 -25.12
CA ALA A 505 9.00 0.43 -26.13
C ALA A 505 7.47 0.60 -26.21
N VAL A 506 6.82 0.78 -25.06
CA VAL A 506 5.36 0.97 -25.00
C VAL A 506 4.95 2.35 -25.49
N THR A 507 5.64 3.39 -25.03
CA THR A 507 5.21 4.79 -25.24
C THR A 507 5.76 5.43 -26.51
N GLY A 508 6.89 4.92 -27.01
CA GLY A 508 7.63 5.52 -28.13
C GLY A 508 8.51 6.70 -27.74
N ILE A 509 8.54 7.07 -26.45
CA ILE A 509 9.41 8.12 -25.91
C ILE A 509 10.67 7.47 -25.35
N ASP A 510 11.86 8.00 -25.64
CA ASP A 510 13.08 7.43 -25.09
C ASP A 510 13.28 7.82 -23.62
N TYR A 511 13.07 6.85 -22.72
CA TYR A 511 13.38 6.94 -21.30
C TYR A 511 14.71 6.26 -20.98
N GLN A 512 15.52 6.97 -20.20
CA GLN A 512 16.74 6.48 -19.57
C GLN A 512 16.48 6.23 -18.08
N THR A 513 17.31 5.40 -17.45
CA THR A 513 17.20 5.06 -16.02
C THR A 513 17.18 6.30 -15.12
N GLN A 514 18.08 7.26 -15.36
CA GLN A 514 18.13 8.52 -14.61
C GLN A 514 16.86 9.36 -14.80
N GLY A 515 16.22 9.25 -15.96
CA GLY A 515 14.92 9.89 -16.22
C GLY A 515 13.81 9.34 -15.32
N LEU A 516 13.78 8.02 -15.07
CA LEU A 516 12.84 7.42 -14.11
C LEU A 516 13.10 7.91 -12.69
N HIS A 517 14.36 7.92 -12.24
CA HIS A 517 14.72 8.48 -10.93
C HIS A 517 14.26 9.93 -10.79
N ARG A 518 14.43 10.73 -11.85
CA ARG A 518 14.03 12.12 -11.86
C ARG A 518 12.53 12.32 -11.74
N ILE A 519 11.75 11.50 -12.43
CA ILE A 519 10.29 11.49 -12.32
C ILE A 519 9.87 11.07 -10.90
N GLY A 520 10.48 10.03 -10.36
CA GLY A 520 10.27 9.59 -8.98
C GLY A 520 10.58 10.66 -7.94
N GLU A 521 11.71 11.35 -8.09
CA GLU A 521 12.12 12.48 -7.23
C GLU A 521 11.10 13.62 -7.27
N ARG A 522 10.56 13.94 -8.45
CA ARG A 522 9.50 14.95 -8.61
C ARG A 522 8.24 14.56 -7.84
N ILE A 523 7.79 13.31 -8.00
CA ILE A 523 6.61 12.78 -7.30
C ILE A 523 6.82 12.85 -5.79
N TRP A 524 7.98 12.40 -5.31
CA TRP A 524 8.31 12.39 -3.90
C TRP A 524 8.31 13.80 -3.28
N ASN A 525 8.86 14.79 -3.98
CA ASN A 525 8.88 16.17 -3.51
C ASN A 525 7.49 16.83 -3.59
N LEU A 526 6.68 16.54 -4.62
CA LEU A 526 5.31 17.04 -4.68
C LEU A 526 4.48 16.56 -3.48
N GLU A 527 4.57 15.27 -3.16
CA GLU A 527 3.89 14.70 -1.99
C GLU A 527 4.38 15.35 -0.68
N ARG A 528 5.70 15.60 -0.56
CA ARG A 528 6.26 16.31 0.58
C ARG A 528 5.66 17.72 0.71
N LEU A 529 5.57 18.47 -0.39
CA LEU A 529 4.99 19.83 -0.41
C LEU A 529 3.50 19.82 -0.06
N TYR A 530 2.75 18.82 -0.53
CA TYR A 530 1.36 18.65 -0.10
C TYR A 530 1.27 18.40 1.41
N ASN A 531 2.10 17.51 1.94
CA ASN A 531 2.08 17.19 3.35
C ASN A 531 2.46 18.37 4.24
N LEU A 532 3.47 19.15 3.84
CA LEU A 532 3.86 20.39 4.54
C LEU A 532 2.69 21.38 4.60
N ARG A 533 1.94 21.52 3.49
CA ARG A 533 0.69 22.31 3.45
C ARG A 533 -0.48 21.69 4.23
N ALA A 534 -0.41 20.41 4.57
CA ALA A 534 -1.39 19.71 5.42
C ALA A 534 -0.96 19.67 6.90
N GLY A 535 0.02 20.51 7.28
CA GLY A 535 0.51 20.63 8.66
C GLY A 535 1.65 19.69 9.04
N LEU A 536 2.27 18.98 8.09
CA LEU A 536 3.47 18.18 8.38
C LEU A 536 4.63 19.10 8.78
N VAL A 537 5.31 18.74 9.86
CA VAL A 537 6.50 19.46 10.37
C VAL A 537 7.70 18.53 10.45
N SER A 538 8.92 19.06 10.56
CA SER A 538 10.14 18.24 10.62
C SER A 538 10.15 17.23 11.77
N SER A 539 9.58 17.58 12.93
CA SER A 539 9.44 16.66 14.06
C SER A 539 8.52 15.46 13.77
N SER A 540 7.78 15.48 12.67
CA SER A 540 6.99 14.34 12.20
C SER A 540 7.83 13.26 11.49
N ASP A 541 9.07 13.58 11.10
CA ASP A 541 10.02 12.61 10.55
C ASP A 541 10.80 11.94 11.68
N THR A 542 10.09 11.14 12.48
CA THR A 542 10.62 10.46 13.66
C THR A 542 10.15 9.01 13.73
N LEU A 543 10.56 8.30 14.78
CA LEU A 543 10.09 6.96 15.15
C LEU A 543 9.51 6.99 16.57
N PRO A 544 8.66 6.02 16.95
CA PRO A 544 8.23 5.84 18.33
C PRO A 544 9.44 5.78 19.30
N PRO A 545 9.35 6.38 20.50
CA PRO A 545 10.48 6.45 21.45
C PRO A 545 11.14 5.10 21.74
N ARG A 546 10.36 4.03 21.86
CA ARG A 546 10.85 2.65 22.01
C ARG A 546 11.94 2.28 21.01
N LEU A 547 11.78 2.67 19.74
CA LEU A 547 12.72 2.28 18.69
C LEU A 547 14.02 3.11 18.73
N LEU A 548 13.98 4.28 19.35
CA LEU A 548 15.11 5.20 19.50
C LEU A 548 15.88 4.97 20.82
N GLU A 549 15.17 4.54 21.87
CA GLU A 549 15.67 4.58 23.24
C GLU A 549 15.73 3.21 23.92
N GLU A 550 14.85 2.26 23.57
CA GLU A 550 14.79 0.93 24.20
C GLU A 550 15.58 -0.10 23.37
N PRO A 551 16.78 -0.54 23.81
CA PRO A 551 17.57 -1.49 23.05
C PRO A 551 16.89 -2.85 22.97
N VAL A 552 17.06 -3.55 21.84
CA VAL A 552 16.59 -4.94 21.72
C VAL A 552 17.21 -5.80 22.82
N ALA A 553 16.38 -6.55 23.54
CA ALA A 553 16.80 -7.29 24.73
C ALA A 553 17.69 -8.51 24.42
N ASP A 554 17.38 -9.24 23.34
CA ASP A 554 18.06 -10.50 23.00
C ASP A 554 18.11 -10.75 21.47
N GLY A 555 18.87 -11.75 21.05
CA GLY A 555 19.00 -12.16 19.65
C GLY A 555 20.05 -11.38 18.87
N PRO A 556 20.11 -11.55 17.54
CA PRO A 556 21.16 -10.97 16.69
C PRO A 556 21.22 -9.44 16.68
N ALA A 557 20.12 -8.76 17.04
CA ALA A 557 20.04 -7.30 17.14
C ALA A 557 20.20 -6.79 18.58
N ARG A 558 20.58 -7.65 19.54
CA ARG A 558 20.71 -7.29 20.97
C ARG A 558 21.54 -6.01 21.18
N GLY A 559 21.02 -5.14 22.04
CA GLY A 559 21.65 -3.89 22.43
C GLY A 559 21.55 -2.77 21.39
N ARG A 560 20.81 -2.97 20.28
CA ARG A 560 20.64 -1.97 19.24
C ARG A 560 19.38 -1.13 19.44
N THR A 561 19.49 0.15 19.09
CA THR A 561 18.41 1.10 18.82
C THR A 561 18.58 1.68 17.42
N VAL A 562 17.63 2.49 16.94
CA VAL A 562 17.78 3.22 15.67
C VAL A 562 18.54 4.53 15.88
N GLU A 563 19.65 4.70 15.19
CA GLU A 563 20.48 5.90 15.19
C GLU A 563 19.94 6.93 14.18
N LEU A 564 18.71 7.41 14.39
CA LEU A 564 17.96 8.17 13.38
C LEU A 564 18.57 9.55 13.06
N LYS A 565 18.95 10.31 14.09
CA LYS A 565 19.37 11.72 13.94
C LYS A 565 20.45 11.94 12.86
N PRO A 566 21.62 11.26 12.91
CA PRO A 566 22.66 11.48 11.89
C PRO A 566 22.19 11.08 10.48
N MET A 567 21.38 10.03 10.36
CA MET A 567 20.83 9.61 9.07
C MET A 567 19.82 10.63 8.51
N LEU A 568 19.00 11.25 9.36
CA LEU A 568 17.98 12.22 8.95
C LEU A 568 18.61 13.54 8.48
N GLU A 569 19.63 14.03 9.18
CA GLU A 569 20.41 15.21 8.78
C GLU A 569 21.07 14.99 7.41
N GLU A 570 21.71 13.84 7.21
CA GLU A 570 22.29 13.48 5.90
C GLU A 570 21.19 13.37 4.81
N TYR A 571 20.04 12.81 5.15
CA TYR A 571 18.91 12.64 4.24
C TYR A 571 18.36 13.98 3.74
N TYR A 572 18.10 14.95 4.62
CA TYR A 572 17.61 16.28 4.20
C TYR A 572 18.61 16.98 3.29
N ARG A 573 19.90 16.95 3.64
CA ARG A 573 20.96 17.51 2.80
C ARG A 573 21.00 16.87 1.42
N TYR A 574 20.95 15.55 1.31
CA TYR A 574 20.98 14.83 0.02
C TYR A 574 19.69 14.99 -0.77
N ARG A 575 18.55 15.19 -0.11
CA ARG A 575 17.29 15.54 -0.77
C ARG A 575 17.30 16.96 -1.35
N GLY A 576 18.22 17.82 -0.91
CA GLY A 576 18.19 19.25 -1.22
C GLY A 576 17.08 19.98 -0.47
N TRP A 577 16.87 19.59 0.79
CA TRP A 577 15.90 20.17 1.70
C TRP A 577 16.62 20.99 2.79
N ASP A 578 15.92 21.93 3.39
CA ASP A 578 16.39 22.64 4.60
C ASP A 578 16.28 21.74 5.85
N ASP A 579 16.75 22.25 6.99
CA ASP A 579 16.70 21.54 8.28
C ASP A 579 15.27 21.33 8.81
N CYS A 580 14.28 22.02 8.22
CA CYS A 580 12.86 21.79 8.47
C CYS A 580 12.26 20.74 7.51
N GLY A 581 13.09 20.11 6.67
CA GLY A 581 12.67 19.14 5.67
C GLY A 581 11.79 19.75 4.57
N ARG A 582 11.99 21.04 4.25
CA ARG A 582 11.33 21.72 3.13
C ARG A 582 12.24 21.72 1.90
N PRO A 583 11.76 21.31 0.71
CA PRO A 583 12.55 21.41 -0.51
C PRO A 583 13.04 22.83 -0.78
N LEU A 584 14.35 22.99 -1.05
CA LEU A 584 14.96 24.28 -1.34
C LEU A 584 14.54 24.82 -2.72
N ALA A 585 14.60 26.14 -2.92
CA ALA A 585 14.15 26.79 -4.15
C ALA A 585 14.81 26.22 -5.42
N TYR A 586 16.13 25.94 -5.37
CA TYR A 586 16.82 25.34 -6.51
C TYR A 586 16.25 23.95 -6.84
N LYS A 587 15.88 23.16 -5.83
CA LYS A 587 15.32 21.81 -6.00
C LYS A 587 13.91 21.87 -6.60
N LEU A 588 13.10 22.84 -6.17
CA LEU A 588 11.79 23.10 -6.76
C LEU A 588 11.90 23.46 -8.23
N GLN A 589 12.83 24.35 -8.58
CA GLN A 589 13.10 24.73 -9.97
C GLN A 589 13.57 23.54 -10.82
N GLU A 590 14.55 22.80 -10.29
CA GLU A 590 15.10 21.61 -10.93
C GLU A 590 13.96 20.62 -11.29
N LEU A 591 13.00 20.44 -10.38
CA LEU A 591 11.90 19.46 -10.50
C LEU A 591 10.64 20.02 -11.19
N ALA A 592 10.63 21.31 -11.56
CA ALA A 592 9.47 22.03 -12.10
C ALA A 592 8.25 21.99 -11.14
N LEU A 593 8.49 22.34 -9.88
CA LEU A 593 7.51 22.35 -8.78
C LEU A 593 7.29 23.75 -8.16
N GLU A 594 7.76 24.82 -8.80
CA GLU A 594 7.69 26.19 -8.28
C GLU A 594 6.24 26.69 -8.08
N GLY A 595 5.27 26.10 -8.76
CA GLY A 595 3.84 26.39 -8.56
C GLY A 595 3.21 25.73 -7.33
N PHE A 596 3.97 24.91 -6.59
CA PHE A 596 3.52 24.16 -5.41
C PHE A 596 4.34 24.60 -4.18
N THR A 597 4.33 25.89 -3.83
CA THR A 597 5.06 26.36 -2.63
C THR A 597 4.24 26.16 -1.36
N CYS A 598 4.95 25.97 -0.24
CA CYS A 598 4.40 25.93 1.11
C CYS A 598 4.31 27.32 1.72
#